data_AF-A0A443JKE1-F1
#
_entry.id   AF-A0A443JKE1-F1
#
_cell.length_a   1.000
_cell.length_b   1.000
_cell.length_c   1.000
_cell.angle_alpha   90.00
_cell.angle_beta   90.00
_cell.angle_gamma   90.00
#
_symmetry.space_group_name_H-M   'P 1'
#
loop_
_entity.id
_entity.type
_entity.pdbx_description
1 polymer ?
#
loop_
_entity_poly.entity_id
_entity_poly.type
_entity_poly.pdbx_seq_one_letter_code
_entity_poly.pdbx_strand_id
1 'polypeptide(L)'
;MTLHTFNPAVAPSPGTTNTPRVSLNKAEFGDGYTQASPKGLNHIRRTLTLKWEGLLPEQAAALDSFFTGQGGYIPFYYTHPVEGVTRKWTCEEWGSTYGAPAKFTATLVENFTPMT
;
A
#
# COMPACT_ATOMS: atom_id res chain seq x y z
N MET A 1 -11.44 -17.05 5.01
CA MET A 1 -11.88 -15.83 5.74
C MET A 1 -12.29 -14.73 4.77
N THR A 2 -13.25 -13.85 5.09
CA THR A 2 -13.61 -12.70 4.22
C THR A 2 -12.69 -11.51 4.50
N LEU A 3 -12.01 -10.99 3.48
CA LEU A 3 -11.16 -9.80 3.63
C LEU A 3 -12.00 -8.53 3.61
N HIS A 4 -11.62 -7.54 4.42
CA HIS A 4 -12.24 -6.23 4.40
C HIS A 4 -11.88 -5.48 3.12
N THR A 5 -12.80 -4.64 2.62
CA THR A 5 -12.52 -3.69 1.56
C THR A 5 -12.34 -2.31 2.18
N PHE A 6 -11.16 -1.72 1.99
CA PHE A 6 -10.87 -0.36 2.41
C PHE A 6 -11.52 0.63 1.44
N ASN A 7 -12.50 1.37 1.93
CA ASN A 7 -13.18 2.43 1.20
C ASN A 7 -13.23 3.69 2.07
N PRO A 8 -12.19 4.55 2.04
CA PRO A 8 -12.14 5.74 2.87
C PRO A 8 -13.25 6.73 2.47
N ALA A 9 -13.84 7.42 3.46
CA ALA A 9 -14.89 8.40 3.21
C ALA A 9 -14.44 9.56 2.30
N VAL A 10 -13.15 9.90 2.35
CA VAL A 10 -12.50 10.88 1.49
C VAL A 10 -11.41 10.18 0.69
N ALA A 11 -11.42 10.35 -0.63
CA ALA A 11 -10.35 9.84 -1.47
C ALA A 11 -9.00 10.47 -1.08
N PRO A 12 -7.88 9.73 -1.20
CA PRO A 12 -6.56 10.29 -0.94
C PRO A 12 -6.29 11.51 -1.84
N SER A 13 -5.56 12.48 -1.29
CA SER A 13 -5.12 13.69 -1.99
C SER A 13 -4.24 13.33 -3.21
N PRO A 14 -4.21 14.21 -4.23
CA PRO A 14 -3.27 14.09 -5.35
C PRO A 14 -1.82 13.98 -4.86
N GLY A 15 -0.96 13.28 -5.60
CA GLY A 15 0.43 13.03 -5.18
C GLY A 15 0.65 11.72 -4.44
N THR A 16 -0.35 10.83 -4.46
CA THR A 16 -0.16 9.41 -4.11
C THR A 16 0.96 8.81 -4.97
N THR A 17 1.96 8.21 -4.34
CA THR A 17 3.13 7.66 -5.03
C THR A 17 3.05 6.14 -5.08
N ASN A 18 3.21 5.55 -6.27
CA ASN A 18 3.35 4.12 -6.46
C ASN A 18 4.83 3.79 -6.76
N THR A 19 5.49 3.12 -5.82
CA THR A 19 6.89 2.70 -5.94
C THR A 19 6.97 1.17 -6.06
N PRO A 20 7.03 0.61 -7.28
CA PRO A 20 7.20 -0.83 -7.46
C PRO A 20 8.62 -1.25 -7.06
N ARG A 21 8.71 -2.24 -6.18
CA ARG A 21 9.96 -2.92 -5.82
C ARG A 21 10.11 -4.16 -6.70
N VAL A 22 11.12 -4.15 -7.55
CA VAL A 22 11.44 -5.27 -8.45
C VAL A 22 12.58 -6.11 -7.85
N SER A 23 12.33 -7.40 -7.69
CA SER A 23 13.28 -8.38 -7.17
C SER A 23 13.74 -9.29 -8.31
N LEU A 24 15.02 -9.21 -8.67
CA LEU A 24 15.59 -10.04 -9.74
C LEU A 24 16.74 -10.89 -9.17
N ASN A 25 16.90 -12.09 -9.71
CA ASN A 25 18.16 -12.81 -9.59
C ASN A 25 19.08 -12.28 -10.69
N LYS A 26 20.32 -11.92 -10.32
CA LYS A 26 21.33 -11.43 -11.26
C LYS A 26 22.55 -12.34 -11.19
N ALA A 27 23.03 -12.78 -12.34
CA ALA A 27 24.29 -13.49 -12.48
C ALA A 27 25.23 -12.61 -13.32
N GLU A 28 26.43 -12.35 -12.79
CA GLU A 28 27.47 -11.58 -13.46
C GLU A 28 28.51 -12.54 -14.04
N PHE A 29 28.80 -12.38 -15.33
CA PHE A 29 29.85 -13.12 -16.02
C PHE A 29 31.01 -12.13 -16.20
N GLY A 30 32.21 -12.50 -15.74
CA GLY A 30 33.35 -11.59 -15.52
C GLY A 30 33.79 -10.69 -16.68
N ASP A 31 33.26 -10.91 -17.88
CA ASP A 31 33.43 -10.09 -19.09
C ASP A 31 32.48 -8.88 -19.18
N GLY A 32 31.76 -8.56 -18.09
CA GLY A 32 30.84 -7.43 -18.02
C GLY A 32 29.40 -7.74 -18.48
N TYR A 33 29.10 -9.00 -18.77
CA TYR A 33 27.74 -9.44 -19.09
C TYR A 33 26.96 -9.77 -17.82
N THR A 34 25.67 -9.43 -17.81
CA THR A 34 24.75 -9.78 -16.73
C THR A 34 23.54 -10.50 -17.30
N GLN A 35 23.16 -11.62 -16.70
CA GLN A 35 21.86 -12.25 -16.91
C GLN A 35 20.95 -11.94 -15.73
N ALA A 36 19.71 -11.52 -16.02
CA ALA A 36 18.69 -11.26 -15.02
C ALA A 36 17.49 -12.17 -15.23
N SER A 37 16.91 -12.66 -14.13
CA SER A 37 15.65 -13.42 -14.14
C SER A 37 14.72 -13.00 -13.00
N PRO A 38 13.39 -13.16 -13.14
CA PRO A 38 12.42 -12.86 -12.09
C PRO A 38 12.70 -13.66 -10.82
N LYS A 39 12.73 -13.01 -9.65
CA LYS A 39 12.84 -13.70 -8.36
C LYS A 39 11.46 -14.19 -7.90
N GLY A 40 10.97 -15.26 -8.53
CA GLY A 40 9.67 -15.88 -8.24
C GLY A 40 8.48 -15.22 -8.95
N LEU A 41 7.26 -15.71 -8.69
CA LEU A 41 6.04 -15.24 -9.36
C LEU A 41 5.74 -13.77 -9.06
N ASN A 42 5.81 -13.39 -7.78
CA ASN A 42 5.51 -12.03 -7.31
C ASN A 42 6.77 -11.17 -7.17
N HIS A 43 7.62 -11.21 -8.21
CA HIS A 43 8.90 -10.50 -8.22
C HIS A 43 8.76 -8.97 -8.29
N ILE A 44 7.59 -8.47 -8.68
CA ILE A 44 7.23 -7.04 -8.63
C ILE A 44 6.21 -6.88 -7.50
N ARG A 45 6.60 -6.15 -6.45
CA ARG A 45 5.71 -5.81 -5.34
C ARG A 45 5.51 -4.31 -5.31
N ARG A 46 4.26 -3.84 -5.33
CA ARG A 46 3.96 -2.41 -5.27
C ARG A 46 3.94 -1.90 -3.84
N THR A 47 4.44 -0.69 -3.66
CA THR A 47 4.28 0.09 -2.42
C THR A 47 3.56 1.38 -2.79
N LEU A 48 2.41 1.62 -2.17
CA LEU A 48 1.54 2.73 -2.46
C LEU A 48 1.45 3.64 -1.24
N THR A 49 1.95 4.87 -1.37
CA THR A 49 1.92 5.85 -0.29
C THR A 49 0.72 6.78 -0.48
N LEU A 50 -0.32 6.55 0.31
CA LEU A 50 -1.52 7.38 0.36
C LEU A 50 -1.30 8.57 1.29
N LYS A 51 -1.83 9.73 0.90
CA LYS A 51 -1.77 10.96 1.69
C LYS A 51 -3.13 11.64 1.66
N TRP A 52 -3.48 12.25 2.78
CA TRP A 52 -4.64 13.11 2.91
C TRP A 52 -4.18 14.41 3.56
N GLU A 53 -4.38 15.53 2.88
CA GLU A 53 -3.95 16.85 3.36
C GLU A 53 -5.08 17.67 4.01
N GLY A 54 -6.31 17.17 3.90
CA GLY A 54 -7.54 17.87 4.25
C GLY A 54 -8.60 16.97 4.86
N LEU A 55 -8.42 16.53 6.11
CA LEU A 55 -9.39 15.70 6.81
C LEU A 55 -10.05 16.42 7.99
N LEU A 56 -11.31 16.09 8.22
CA LEU A 56 -11.97 16.32 9.50
C LEU A 56 -11.36 15.38 10.57
N PRO A 57 -11.33 15.78 11.85
CA PRO A 57 -10.81 14.95 12.93
C PRO A 57 -11.48 13.56 13.00
N GLU A 58 -12.78 13.50 12.77
CA GLU A 58 -13.56 12.26 12.73
C GLU A 58 -13.16 11.34 11.57
N GLN A 59 -12.80 11.91 10.41
CA GLN A 59 -12.37 11.15 9.24
C GLN A 59 -10.97 10.56 9.47
N ALA A 60 -10.06 11.35 10.06
CA ALA A 60 -8.75 10.88 10.45
C ALA A 60 -8.83 9.77 11.51
N ALA A 61 -9.74 9.90 12.48
CA ALA A 61 -9.99 8.86 13.49
C ALA A 61 -10.57 7.58 12.88
N ALA A 62 -11.46 7.69 11.90
CA ALA A 62 -12.00 6.52 11.19
C ALA A 62 -10.92 5.77 10.39
N LEU A 63 -10.02 6.49 9.73
CA LEU A 63 -8.85 5.90 9.06
C LEU A 63 -7.96 5.16 10.05
N ASP A 64 -7.60 5.83 11.15
CA ASP A 64 -6.75 5.26 12.18
C ASP A 64 -7.37 4.00 12.80
N SER A 65 -8.67 4.03 13.09
CA SER A 65 -9.41 2.87 13.60
C SER A 65 -9.42 1.71 12.59
N PHE A 66 -9.53 1.98 11.29
CA PHE A 66 -9.47 0.94 10.26
C PHE A 66 -8.10 0.27 10.24
N PHE A 67 -7.02 1.05 10.14
CA PHE A 67 -5.65 0.49 10.06
C PHE A 67 -5.25 -0.21 11.36
N THR A 68 -5.64 0.33 12.51
CA THR A 68 -5.50 -0.34 13.81
C THR A 68 -6.23 -1.68 13.84
N GLY A 69 -7.45 -1.75 13.29
CA GLY A 69 -8.21 -3.00 13.16
C GLY A 69 -7.56 -4.03 12.25
N GLN A 70 -6.77 -3.61 11.25
CA GLN A 70 -5.98 -4.52 10.40
C GLN A 70 -4.66 -4.93 11.04
N GLY A 71 -4.14 -4.16 12.00
CA GLY A 71 -2.94 -4.50 12.77
C GLY A 71 -1.65 -4.67 11.94
N GLY A 72 -1.63 -4.19 10.69
CA GLY A 72 -0.50 -4.32 9.78
C GLY A 72 -0.28 -5.69 9.12
N TYR A 73 -0.83 -6.77 9.67
CA TYR A 73 -0.70 -8.12 9.10
C TYR A 73 -1.96 -8.63 8.41
N ILE A 74 -3.14 -8.07 8.74
CA ILE A 74 -4.40 -8.50 8.13
C ILE A 74 -4.51 -7.85 6.74
N PRO A 75 -4.60 -8.64 5.66
CA PRO A 75 -4.73 -8.08 4.33
C PRO A 75 -6.15 -7.58 4.07
N PHE A 76 -6.26 -6.52 3.29
CA PHE A 76 -7.52 -5.95 2.85
C PHE A 76 -7.49 -5.59 1.37
N TYR A 77 -8.66 -5.48 0.76
CA TYR A 77 -8.79 -5.03 -0.61
C TYR A 77 -8.81 -3.50 -0.66
N TYR A 78 -8.12 -2.93 -1.64
CA TYR A 78 -8.19 -1.52 -1.94
C TYR A 78 -8.11 -1.29 -3.45
N THR A 79 -8.99 -0.43 -3.94
CA THR A 79 -9.05 0.00 -5.33
C THR A 79 -8.49 1.40 -5.42
N HIS A 80 -7.34 1.54 -6.07
CA HIS A 80 -6.73 2.85 -6.26
C HIS A 80 -7.63 3.72 -7.15
N PRO A 81 -7.96 4.97 -6.77
CA PRO A 81 -8.92 5.80 -7.49
C PRO A 81 -8.52 6.11 -8.94
N VAL A 82 -7.21 6.14 -9.23
CA VAL A 82 -6.70 6.43 -10.59
C VAL A 82 -6.53 5.16 -11.42
N GLU A 83 -6.11 4.05 -10.82
CA GLU A 83 -5.83 2.81 -11.57
C GLU A 83 -7.11 2.00 -11.78
N GLY A 84 -8.10 2.12 -10.89
CA GLY A 84 -9.35 1.36 -10.94
C GLY A 84 -9.21 -0.14 -10.68
N VAL A 85 -7.99 -0.61 -10.41
CA VAL A 85 -7.70 -2.03 -10.16
C VAL A 85 -7.74 -2.31 -8.67
N THR A 86 -8.59 -3.26 -8.28
CA THR A 86 -8.65 -3.78 -6.92
C THR A 86 -7.49 -4.74 -6.69
N ARG A 87 -6.68 -4.45 -5.68
CA ARG A 87 -5.57 -5.30 -5.24
C ARG A 87 -5.67 -5.54 -3.74
N LYS A 88 -4.87 -6.49 -3.26
CA LYS A 88 -4.77 -6.82 -1.84
C LYS A 88 -3.53 -6.17 -1.24
N TRP A 89 -3.71 -5.55 -0.09
CA TRP A 89 -2.70 -4.72 0.55
C TRP A 89 -2.62 -5.02 2.04
N THR A 90 -1.47 -4.73 2.62
CA THR A 90 -1.26 -4.59 4.06
C THR A 90 -0.70 -3.20 4.34
N CYS A 91 -0.85 -2.70 5.57
CA CYS A 91 -0.39 -1.37 5.96
C CYS A 91 0.33 -1.46 7.30
N GLU A 92 1.66 -1.55 7.27
CA GLU A 92 2.48 -1.65 8.48
C GLU A 92 2.81 -0.26 9.06
N GLU A 93 2.72 0.78 8.24
CA GLU A 93 3.09 2.15 8.62
C GLU A 93 1.99 3.12 8.18
N TRP A 94 1.40 3.80 9.16
CA TRP A 94 0.51 4.94 8.96
C TRP A 94 0.77 6.00 10.02
N GLY A 95 0.35 7.23 9.74
CA GLY A 95 0.53 8.35 10.65
C GLY A 95 -0.57 9.38 10.48
N SER A 96 -0.97 9.98 11.60
CA SER A 96 -1.96 11.05 11.66
C SER A 96 -1.33 12.29 12.28
N THR A 97 -1.54 13.45 11.67
CA THR A 97 -1.24 14.75 12.26
C THR A 97 -2.54 15.42 12.64
N TYR A 98 -2.70 15.63 13.94
CA TYR A 98 -3.83 16.36 14.51
C TYR A 98 -3.69 17.85 14.19
N GLY A 99 -4.62 18.38 13.41
CA GLY A 99 -4.66 19.77 12.97
C GLY A 99 -6.03 20.11 12.38
N ALA A 100 -6.23 21.38 12.02
CA ALA A 100 -7.40 21.83 11.28
C ALA A 100 -6.92 22.57 10.01
N PRO A 101 -6.75 21.87 8.87
CA PRO A 101 -7.14 20.48 8.61
C PRO A 101 -6.20 19.42 9.18
N ALA A 102 -6.74 18.22 9.46
CA ALA A 102 -5.95 17.07 9.86
C ALA A 102 -5.29 16.44 8.63
N LYS A 103 -4.11 15.84 8.83
CA LYS A 103 -3.38 15.14 7.77
C LYS A 103 -3.21 13.68 8.13
N PHE A 104 -3.23 12.82 7.12
CA PHE A 104 -3.03 11.39 7.31
C PHE A 104 -2.13 10.85 6.21
N THR A 105 -1.28 9.89 6.54
CA THR A 105 -0.46 9.17 5.56
C THR A 105 -0.46 7.69 5.87
N ALA A 106 -0.50 6.85 4.84
CA ALA A 106 -0.44 5.40 4.96
C ALA A 106 0.42 4.81 3.85
N THR A 107 1.30 3.87 4.22
CA THR A 107 2.15 3.14 3.29
C THR A 107 1.59 1.73 3.10
N LEU A 108 0.89 1.53 1.98
CA LEU A 108 0.33 0.25 1.61
C LEU A 108 1.35 -0.60 0.88
N VAL A 109 1.49 -1.86 1.26
CA VAL A 109 2.37 -2.83 0.63
C VAL A 109 1.54 -3.94 0.02
N GLU A 110 1.78 -4.24 -1.26
CA GLU A 110 1.02 -5.26 -1.98
C GLU A 110 1.25 -6.65 -1.37
N ASN A 111 0.14 -7.32 -1.03
CA ASN A 111 0.13 -8.59 -0.35
C ASN A 111 -0.34 -9.70 -1.29
N PHE A 112 0.40 -10.82 -1.32
CA PHE A 112 0.15 -11.95 -2.20
C PHE A 112 -0.29 -13.22 -1.47
N THR A 113 -0.48 -13.17 -0.14
CA THR A 113 -0.78 -14.34 0.68
C THR A 113 -2.11 -14.99 0.27
N PRO A 114 -2.17 -16.29 -0.03
CA PRO A 114 -3.43 -16.93 -0.43
C PRO A 114 -4.49 -16.84 0.68
N MET A 115 -5.76 -16.70 0.29
CA MET A 115 -6.87 -16.76 1.24
C MET A 115 -6.98 -18.20 1.74
N THR A 116 -6.74 -18.41 3.03
CA THR A 116 -6.99 -19.70 3.70
C THR A 116 -8.42 -19.73 4.25
#